data_AF-A0AAD2G5Q8-F1
#
_entry.id   AF-A0AAD2G5Q8-F1
#
_cell.length_a   1.000
_cell.length_b   1.000
_cell.length_c   1.000
_cell.angle_alpha   90.00
_cell.angle_beta   90.00
_cell.angle_gamma   90.00
#
_symmetry.space_group_name_H-M   'P 1'
#
loop_
_entity.id
_entity.type
_entity.pdbx_description
1 polymer ?
#
loop_
_entity_poly.entity_id
_entity_poly.type
_entity_poly.pdbx_seq_one_letter_code
_entity_poly.pdbx_strand_id
1 'polypeptide(L)'
;MPISWAPLLADCFCFVDDTDVCQAAPSPDQSGESIVPEVAKALKWWSNGVRLTGGAIRPDKSFWYLIDFKRNAQQGVWKFRKKRDFKPSLLPTGSSEIAVELDDLDGTSVHLKWLEADKSAKTLGILMSPCPNRKAQLAVMQGKAKAWVD
;
A
#
# COMPACT_ATOMS: atom_id res chain seq x y z
N MET A 1 -10.71 18.63 -5.02
CA MET A 1 -9.65 18.57 -6.04
C MET A 1 -10.32 18.32 -7.38
N PRO A 2 -10.25 19.25 -8.35
CA PRO A 2 -10.68 18.92 -9.70
C PRO A 2 -9.59 18.03 -10.34
N ILE A 3 -10.02 16.95 -10.96
CA ILE A 3 -9.16 16.11 -11.80
C ILE A 3 -8.92 16.93 -13.08
N SER A 4 -7.69 17.36 -13.35
CA SER A 4 -7.33 18.03 -14.61
C SER A 4 -6.84 17.01 -15.63
N TRP A 5 -7.08 17.29 -16.92
CA TRP A 5 -6.59 16.50 -18.06
C TRP A 5 -5.12 16.78 -18.39
N ALA A 6 -4.33 17.24 -17.41
CA ALA A 6 -2.90 17.46 -17.62
C ALA A 6 -2.16 16.11 -17.55
N PRO A 7 -1.38 15.73 -18.57
CA PRO A 7 -0.55 14.53 -18.49
C PRO A 7 0.46 14.70 -17.37
N LEU A 8 0.40 13.80 -16.39
CA LEU A 8 1.33 13.77 -15.25
C LEU A 8 2.51 12.88 -15.64
N LEU A 9 3.62 13.50 -16.03
CA LEU A 9 4.89 12.79 -16.22
C LEU A 9 5.56 12.63 -14.86
N ALA A 10 5.53 11.41 -14.32
CA ALA A 10 6.30 11.02 -13.16
C ALA A 10 7.50 10.19 -13.63
N ASP A 11 8.71 10.68 -13.39
CA ASP A 11 9.94 9.92 -13.58
C ASP A 11 10.23 9.17 -12.27
N CYS A 12 9.97 7.87 -12.27
CA CYS A 12 10.07 7.01 -11.09
C CYS A 12 11.26 6.05 -11.25
N PHE A 13 12.30 6.22 -10.43
CA PHE A 13 13.38 5.25 -10.31
C PHE A 13 12.93 4.11 -9.39
N CYS A 14 12.57 2.95 -9.94
CA CYS A 14 12.35 1.73 -9.17
C CYS A 14 13.67 0.92 -9.13
N PHE A 15 14.22 0.71 -7.95
CA PHE A 15 15.33 -0.23 -7.76
C PHE A 15 14.75 -1.65 -7.65
N VAL A 16 15.37 -2.61 -8.34
CA VAL A 16 14.88 -4.00 -8.46
C VAL A 16 14.69 -4.65 -7.08
N ASP A 17 15.52 -4.30 -6.10
CA ASP A 17 15.47 -4.84 -4.73
C ASP A 17 14.39 -4.19 -3.83
N ASP A 18 13.88 -3.00 -4.18
CA ASP A 18 12.92 -2.23 -3.39
C ASP A 18 11.72 -1.80 -4.27
N THR A 19 11.11 -2.78 -4.94
CA THR A 19 9.96 -2.56 -5.83
C THR A 19 8.62 -2.76 -5.12
N ASP A 20 7.70 -1.82 -5.32
CA ASP A 20 6.31 -1.94 -4.90
C ASP A 20 5.49 -2.74 -5.94
N VAL A 21 4.71 -3.73 -5.48
CA VAL A 21 3.76 -4.46 -6.33
C VAL A 21 2.41 -3.75 -6.30
N CYS A 22 2.02 -3.18 -7.44
CA CYS A 22 0.77 -2.46 -7.60
C CYS A 22 -0.22 -3.28 -8.44
N GLN A 23 -1.43 -3.49 -7.91
CA GLN A 23 -2.54 -4.09 -8.64
C GLN A 23 -3.70 -3.08 -8.68
N ALA A 24 -4.22 -2.83 -9.88
CA ALA A 24 -5.34 -1.91 -10.10
C ALA A 24 -6.59 -2.69 -10.52
N ALA A 25 -7.76 -2.22 -10.11
CA ALA A 25 -9.02 -2.83 -10.49
C ALA A 25 -9.22 -2.64 -12.01
N PRO A 26 -9.62 -3.68 -12.76
CA PRO A 26 -9.93 -3.58 -14.18
C PRO A 26 -11.00 -2.54 -14.54
N SER A 27 -11.90 -2.21 -13.61
CA SER A 27 -12.97 -1.23 -13.80
C SER A 27 -13.12 -0.31 -12.59
N PRO A 28 -13.48 0.98 -12.79
CA PRO A 28 -13.76 1.90 -11.68
C PRO A 28 -14.98 1.52 -10.83
N ASP A 29 -15.83 0.60 -11.30
CA ASP A 29 -17.04 0.18 -10.60
C ASP A 29 -16.79 -0.98 -9.61
N GLN A 30 -15.59 -1.56 -9.62
CA GLN A 30 -15.21 -2.63 -8.71
C GLN A 30 -14.81 -2.07 -7.35
N SER A 31 -15.33 -2.68 -6.27
CA SER A 31 -14.99 -2.29 -4.91
C SER A 31 -13.56 -2.69 -4.55
N GLY A 32 -12.93 -1.96 -3.63
CA GLY A 32 -11.62 -2.35 -3.11
C GLY A 32 -11.59 -3.73 -2.45
N GLU A 33 -12.72 -4.25 -1.95
CA GLU A 33 -12.78 -5.64 -1.46
C GLU A 33 -12.61 -6.67 -2.58
N SER A 34 -13.12 -6.37 -3.77
CA SER A 34 -13.12 -7.32 -4.89
C SER A 34 -11.73 -7.60 -5.45
N ILE A 35 -10.77 -6.68 -5.30
CA ILE A 35 -9.40 -6.80 -5.83
C ILE A 35 -8.43 -7.51 -4.88
N VAL A 36 -8.81 -7.70 -3.61
CA VAL A 36 -7.93 -8.28 -2.59
C VAL A 36 -7.37 -9.66 -3.00
N PRO A 37 -8.16 -10.56 -3.61
CA PRO A 37 -7.63 -11.85 -4.10
C PRO A 37 -6.56 -11.70 -5.17
N GLU A 38 -6.72 -10.76 -6.10
CA GLU A 38 -5.74 -10.48 -7.16
C GLU A 38 -4.46 -9.88 -6.57
N VAL A 39 -4.58 -8.98 -5.59
CA VAL A 39 -3.43 -8.42 -4.85
C VAL A 39 -2.66 -9.54 -4.16
N ALA A 40 -3.35 -10.43 -3.44
CA ALA A 40 -2.71 -11.56 -2.75
C ALA A 40 -2.01 -12.51 -3.74
N LYS A 41 -2.63 -12.76 -4.90
CA LYS A 41 -2.03 -13.57 -5.97
C LYS A 41 -0.78 -12.91 -6.56
N ALA A 42 -0.83 -11.61 -6.84
CA ALA A 42 0.32 -10.86 -7.34
C ALA A 42 1.49 -10.87 -6.34
N LEU A 43 1.20 -10.64 -5.06
CA LEU A 43 2.18 -10.73 -3.97
C LEU A 43 2.82 -12.11 -3.90
N LYS A 44 2.02 -13.18 -3.99
CA LYS A 44 2.52 -14.56 -3.98
C LYS A 44 3.46 -14.84 -5.15
N TRP A 45 3.09 -14.41 -6.35
CA TRP A 45 3.95 -14.56 -7.53
C TRP A 45 5.25 -13.79 -7.41
N TRP A 46 5.20 -12.55 -6.93
CA TRP A 46 6.38 -11.74 -6.68
C TRP A 46 7.31 -12.39 -5.64
N SER A 47 6.77 -12.80 -4.49
CA SER A 47 7.53 -13.51 -3.44
C SER A 47 8.20 -14.77 -3.97
N ASN A 48 7.47 -15.58 -4.75
CA ASN A 48 8.03 -16.78 -5.36
C ASN A 48 9.14 -16.45 -6.36
N GLY A 49 8.97 -15.40 -7.18
CA GLY A 49 10.00 -14.94 -8.12
C GLY A 49 11.28 -14.52 -7.40
N VAL A 50 11.16 -13.73 -6.33
CA VAL A 50 12.29 -13.31 -5.48
C VAL A 50 12.97 -14.52 -4.84
N ARG A 51 12.21 -15.53 -4.38
CA ARG A 51 12.77 -16.75 -3.81
C ARG A 51 13.53 -17.60 -4.82
N LEU A 52 13.04 -17.70 -6.05
CA LEU A 52 13.69 -18.47 -7.12
C LEU A 52 15.07 -17.89 -7.49
N THR A 53 15.28 -16.59 -7.30
CA THR A 53 16.58 -15.94 -7.52
C THR A 53 17.48 -15.93 -6.27
N GLY A 54 17.06 -16.60 -5.20
CA GLY A 54 17.80 -16.68 -3.93
C GLY A 54 17.58 -15.50 -2.97
N GLY A 55 16.64 -14.60 -3.28
CA GLY A 55 16.21 -13.52 -2.39
C GLY A 55 15.06 -13.92 -1.46
N ALA A 56 14.65 -12.99 -0.61
CA ALA A 56 13.41 -13.12 0.18
C ALA A 56 12.84 -11.75 0.55
N ILE A 57 11.51 -11.66 0.58
CA ILE A 57 10.80 -10.48 1.08
C ILE A 57 10.67 -10.63 2.60
N ARG A 58 11.04 -9.58 3.34
CA ARG A 58 11.01 -9.55 4.81
C ARG A 58 9.65 -9.01 5.30
N PRO A 59 8.75 -9.83 5.87
CA PRO A 59 7.42 -9.38 6.27
C PRO A 59 7.44 -8.22 7.29
N ASP A 60 8.44 -8.20 8.19
CA ASP A 60 8.63 -7.15 9.21
C ASP A 60 8.96 -5.77 8.63
N LYS A 61 9.48 -5.74 7.39
CA LYS A 61 9.83 -4.51 6.66
C LYS A 61 8.84 -4.17 5.56
N SER A 62 7.85 -5.03 5.32
CA SER A 62 6.86 -4.88 4.26
C SER A 62 5.51 -4.45 4.82
N PHE A 63 4.76 -3.72 4.01
CA PHE A 63 3.43 -3.25 4.33
C PHE A 63 2.67 -3.04 3.02
N TRP A 64 1.36 -2.89 3.13
CA TRP A 64 0.52 -2.69 1.95
C TRP A 64 -0.59 -1.68 2.25
N TYR A 65 -1.12 -1.11 1.18
CA TYR A 65 -2.25 -0.18 1.20
C TYR A 65 -3.37 -0.75 0.34
N LEU A 66 -4.61 -0.58 0.81
CA LEU A 66 -5.80 -0.75 -0.03
C LEU A 66 -6.37 0.62 -0.32
N ILE A 67 -6.26 1.06 -1.56
CA ILE A 67 -6.64 2.40 -1.98
C ILE A 67 -7.99 2.31 -2.69
N ASP A 68 -8.99 2.95 -2.10
CA ASP A 68 -10.32 3.06 -2.68
C ASP A 68 -10.97 4.38 -2.19
N PHE A 69 -11.96 4.88 -2.91
CA PHE A 69 -12.56 6.19 -2.69
C PHE A 69 -14.04 6.07 -2.40
N LYS A 70 -14.53 6.93 -1.49
CA LYS A 70 -15.96 7.13 -1.27
C LYS A 70 -16.31 8.58 -1.51
N ARG A 71 -17.44 8.79 -2.19
CA ARG A 71 -18.01 10.12 -2.37
C ARG A 71 -18.86 10.48 -1.16
N ASN A 72 -18.60 11.63 -0.57
CA ASN A 72 -19.55 12.25 0.35
C ASN A 72 -20.62 12.94 -0.51
N ALA A 73 -21.83 12.37 -0.55
CA ALA A 73 -22.92 12.87 -1.40
C ALA A 73 -23.37 14.29 -1.00
N GLN A 74 -23.34 14.62 0.30
CA GLN A 74 -23.77 15.94 0.80
C GLN A 74 -22.77 17.05 0.47
N GLN A 75 -21.47 16.73 0.46
CA GLN A 75 -20.40 17.71 0.21
C GLN A 75 -19.88 17.69 -1.23
N GLY A 76 -20.23 16.67 -2.03
CA GLY A 76 -19.70 16.48 -3.37
C GLY A 76 -18.19 16.17 -3.41
N VAL A 77 -17.60 15.78 -2.27
CA VAL A 77 -16.15 15.58 -2.13
C VAL A 77 -15.81 14.09 -2.07
N TRP A 78 -14.79 13.69 -2.83
CA TRP A 78 -14.17 12.37 -2.76
C TRP A 78 -13.16 12.31 -1.62
N LYS A 79 -13.18 11.20 -0.87
CA LYS A 79 -12.22 10.91 0.20
C LYS A 79 -11.77 9.46 0.09
N PHE A 80 -10.53 9.18 0.47
CA PHE A 80 -10.08 7.80 0.65
C PHE A 80 -10.99 7.07 1.65
N ARG A 81 -11.35 5.84 1.34
CA ARG A 81 -11.93 4.91 2.30
C ARG A 81 -10.91 4.63 3.40
N LYS A 82 -11.39 4.54 4.63
CA LYS A 82 -10.63 4.07 5.79
C LYS A 82 -10.83 2.57 5.95
N LYS A 83 -9.96 1.88 6.70
CA LYS A 83 -10.11 0.44 6.99
C LYS A 83 -11.51 0.08 7.48
N ARG A 84 -12.07 0.91 8.38
CA ARG A 84 -13.44 0.76 8.92
C ARG A 84 -14.56 0.83 7.87
N ASP A 85 -14.29 1.38 6.70
CA ASP A 85 -15.26 1.47 5.61
C ASP A 85 -15.30 0.20 4.77
N PHE A 86 -14.28 -0.67 4.87
CA PHE A 86 -14.24 -1.94 4.17
C PHE A 86 -14.94 -3.04 4.97
N LYS A 87 -15.64 -3.92 4.24
CA LYS A 87 -16.44 -4.98 4.85
C LYS A 87 -15.90 -6.34 4.41
N PRO A 88 -15.34 -7.15 5.32
CA PRO A 88 -14.88 -8.51 4.97
C PRO A 88 -15.97 -9.37 4.34
N SER A 89 -17.24 -9.15 4.70
CA SER A 89 -18.40 -9.83 4.08
C SER A 89 -18.56 -9.58 2.57
N LEU A 90 -17.87 -8.59 2.00
CA LEU A 90 -17.86 -8.30 0.56
C LEU A 90 -16.66 -8.91 -0.16
N LEU A 91 -15.78 -9.62 0.55
CA LEU A 91 -14.66 -10.33 -0.06
C LEU A 91 -15.17 -11.50 -0.92
N PRO A 92 -14.69 -11.66 -2.16
CA PRO A 92 -15.08 -12.77 -3.03
C PRO A 92 -14.75 -14.16 -2.44
N THR A 93 -13.76 -14.22 -1.54
CA THR A 93 -13.32 -15.44 -0.87
C THR A 93 -14.25 -15.88 0.26
N GLY A 94 -15.12 -15.01 0.75
CA GLY A 94 -15.92 -15.24 1.96
C GLY A 94 -15.11 -15.16 3.27
N SER A 95 -13.90 -14.61 3.24
CA SER A 95 -13.04 -14.47 4.42
C SER A 95 -13.63 -13.50 5.45
N SER A 96 -13.41 -13.77 6.74
CA SER A 96 -13.86 -12.90 7.85
C SER A 96 -12.99 -11.67 8.06
N GLU A 97 -11.84 -11.59 7.39
CA GLU A 97 -10.87 -10.50 7.51
C GLU A 97 -10.30 -10.14 6.14
N ILE A 98 -9.98 -8.85 5.98
CA ILE A 98 -9.23 -8.33 4.83
C ILE A 98 -7.75 -8.35 5.20
N ALA A 99 -7.03 -9.32 4.66
CA ALA A 99 -5.60 -9.47 4.86
C ALA A 99 -4.93 -9.99 3.57
N VAL A 100 -3.63 -9.75 3.47
CA VAL A 100 -2.77 -10.39 2.48
C VAL A 100 -1.62 -11.07 3.21
N GLU A 101 -1.30 -12.28 2.77
CA GLU A 101 -0.34 -13.16 3.39
C GLU A 101 0.96 -13.22 2.59
N LEU A 102 2.06 -13.28 3.31
CA LEU A 102 3.40 -13.48 2.77
C LEU A 102 4.08 -14.56 3.58
N ASP A 103 4.59 -15.59 2.90
CA ASP A 103 5.43 -16.60 3.54
C ASP A 103 6.78 -15.98 3.93
N ASP A 104 7.23 -16.20 5.16
CA ASP A 104 8.57 -15.85 5.65
C ASP A 104 9.61 -16.93 5.29
N LEU A 105 10.89 -16.70 5.57
CA LEU A 105 12.00 -17.57 5.21
C LEU A 105 11.85 -19.02 5.70
N ASP A 106 11.21 -19.21 6.86
CA ASP A 106 10.91 -20.51 7.46
C ASP A 106 9.68 -21.20 6.85
N GLY A 107 8.97 -20.55 5.92
CA GLY A 107 7.73 -21.03 5.31
C GLY A 107 6.48 -20.68 6.12
N THR A 108 6.60 -19.92 7.21
CA THR A 108 5.44 -19.46 7.99
C THR A 108 4.72 -18.35 7.24
N SER A 109 3.41 -18.51 7.02
CA SER A 109 2.58 -17.44 6.44
C SER A 109 2.30 -16.35 7.47
N VAL A 110 2.59 -15.09 7.11
CA VAL A 110 2.44 -13.91 7.97
C VAL A 110 1.55 -12.88 7.29
N HIS A 111 0.62 -12.29 8.06
CA HIS A 111 -0.19 -11.16 7.59
C HIS A 111 0.69 -9.93 7.42
N LEU A 112 0.73 -9.40 6.20
CA LEU A 112 1.41 -8.13 5.96
C LEU A 112 0.65 -6.98 6.62
N LYS A 113 1.42 -6.03 7.16
CA LYS A 113 0.87 -4.85 7.81
C LYS A 113 0.07 -4.00 6.84
N TRP A 114 -1.25 -4.02 6.97
CA TRP A 114 -2.12 -3.09 6.26
C TRP A 114 -1.98 -1.69 6.86
N LEU A 115 -1.70 -0.68 6.04
CA LEU A 115 -1.65 0.72 6.46
C LEU A 115 -2.84 1.51 5.90
N GLU A 116 -3.30 2.49 6.66
CA GLU A 116 -4.27 3.48 6.20
C GLU A 116 -3.63 4.43 5.19
N ALA A 117 -4.40 4.90 4.21
CA ALA A 117 -3.89 5.74 3.12
C ALA A 117 -3.21 7.06 3.57
N ASP A 118 -3.49 7.55 4.78
CA ASP A 118 -2.87 8.75 5.36
C ASP A 118 -1.68 8.45 6.30
N LYS A 119 -1.38 7.17 6.53
CA LYS A 119 -0.25 6.75 7.35
C LYS A 119 0.97 6.57 6.48
N SER A 120 1.92 7.46 6.66
CA SER A 120 3.20 7.39 5.97
C SER A 120 4.07 6.30 6.56
N ALA A 121 4.71 5.54 5.69
CA ALA A 121 5.71 4.56 6.05
C ALA A 121 7.00 4.84 5.28
N LYS A 122 8.11 4.47 5.88
CA LYS A 122 9.44 4.74 5.33
C LYS A 122 9.75 3.71 4.25
N THR A 123 9.92 4.18 3.02
CA THR A 123 10.43 3.43 1.86
C THR A 123 11.68 4.13 1.35
N LEU A 124 12.77 3.41 1.10
CA LEU A 124 14.00 3.98 0.52
C LEU A 124 14.53 5.25 1.22
N GLY A 125 14.30 5.40 2.53
CA GLY A 125 14.74 6.56 3.30
C GLY A 125 13.76 7.75 3.34
N ILE A 126 12.66 7.70 2.59
CA ILE A 126 11.62 8.74 2.53
C ILE A 126 10.31 8.18 3.08
N LEU A 127 9.55 8.97 3.82
CA LEU A 127 8.20 8.61 4.23
C LEU A 127 7.20 8.93 3.11
N MET A 128 6.50 7.90 2.65
CA MET A 128 5.47 8.00 1.62
C MET A 128 4.14 7.44 2.11
N SER A 129 3.05 7.96 1.55
CA SER A 129 1.69 7.45 1.74
C SER A 129 0.84 7.79 0.53
N PRO A 130 -0.21 7.00 0.20
CA PRO A 130 -1.12 7.30 -0.90
C PRO A 130 -1.76 8.69 -0.80
N CYS A 131 -2.10 9.13 0.41
CA CYS A 131 -2.49 10.50 0.70
C CYS A 131 -1.24 11.34 1.01
N PRO A 132 -1.03 12.51 0.37
CA PRO A 132 0.13 13.35 0.64
C PRO A 132 0.26 13.76 2.12
N ASN A 133 1.39 13.44 2.73
CA ASN A 133 1.68 13.78 4.14
C ASN A 133 3.10 14.30 4.32
N ARG A 134 3.35 15.52 3.82
CA ARG A 134 4.66 16.21 3.93
C ARG A 134 5.12 16.39 5.38
N LYS A 135 4.17 16.59 6.31
CA LYS A 135 4.47 16.85 7.73
C LYS A 135 5.20 15.68 8.38
N ALA A 136 4.80 14.44 8.06
CA ALA A 136 5.46 13.24 8.59
C ALA A 136 6.93 13.18 8.17
N GLN A 137 7.23 13.41 6.88
CA GLN A 137 8.61 13.42 6.40
C GLN A 137 9.44 14.56 7.01
N LEU A 138 8.86 15.77 7.10
CA LEU A 138 9.54 16.92 7.68
C LEU A 138 9.93 16.67 9.14
N ALA A 139 9.05 16.07 9.94
CA ALA A 139 9.32 15.75 11.34
C ALA A 139 10.52 14.79 11.49
N VAL A 140 10.62 13.77 10.62
CA VAL A 140 11.74 12.83 10.62
C VAL A 140 13.04 13.50 10.20
N MET A 141 13.02 14.37 9.18
CA MET A 141 14.19 15.15 8.78
C MET A 141 14.68 16.06 9.91
N GLN A 142 13.76 16.78 10.57
CA GLN A 142 14.09 17.63 11.71
C GLN A 142 14.67 16.84 12.89
N GLY A 143 14.11 15.67 13.18
CA GLY A 143 14.62 14.78 14.23
C GLY A 143 16.05 14.31 13.93
N LYS A 144 16.33 13.90 12.69
CA LYS A 144 17.68 13.53 12.25
C LYS A 144 18.67 14.69 12.33
N ALA A 145 18.25 15.89 11.92
CA ALA A 145 19.11 17.08 11.98
C ALA A 145 19.48 17.43 13.42
N LYS A 146 18.54 17.36 14.36
CA LYS A 146 18.81 17.59 15.80
C LYS A 146 19.80 16.56 16.35
N ALA A 147 19.55 15.27 16.10
CA ALA A 147 20.42 14.19 16.56
C ALA A 147 21.82 14.20 15.94
N TRP A 148 22.06 14.98 14.88
CA TRP A 148 23.37 15.15 14.28
C TRP A 148 24.16 16.34 14.87
N VAL A 149 23.45 17.32 15.43
CA VAL A 149 24.05 18.51 16.07
C VAL A 149 24.48 18.21 17.51
N ASP A 150 23.85 17.23 18.15
CA ASP A 150 24.25 16.65 19.45
C ASP A 150 25.43 15.68 19.29
#